data_AF-G1UNM1-F1
#
_entry.id   AF-G1UNM1-F1
#
_cell.length_a   1.000
_cell.length_b   1.000
_cell.length_c   1.000
_cell.angle_alpha   90.00
_cell.angle_beta   90.00
_cell.angle_gamma   90.00
#
_symmetry.space_group_name_H-M   'P 1'
#
loop_
_entity.id
_entity.type
_entity.pdbx_description
1 polymer ?
#
loop_
_entity_poly.entity_id
_entity_poly.type
_entity_poly.pdbx_seq_one_letter_code
_entity_poly.pdbx_strand_id
1 'polypeptide(L)'
;MEKYLKNLDYAAALPLAQQVDYLPGQVISKTLAQNSAFGLTLFAIDKGEEISAHRSTGDALVIALDGTGEITIDDTKHMLHAGDCIVMPAGHPHAVRAPEAFKMLLVVVFPPESATD
;
A
#
# COMPACT_ATOMS: atom_id res chain seq x y z
N MET A 1 -19.63 13.46 15.19
CA MET A 1 -19.12 12.10 15.40
C MET A 1 -17.72 12.05 14.81
N GLU A 2 -16.75 11.55 15.56
CA GLU A 2 -15.36 11.47 15.11
C GLU A 2 -15.23 10.43 13.99
N LYS A 3 -14.46 10.74 12.94
CA LYS A 3 -14.22 9.84 11.80
C LYS A 3 -12.78 9.37 11.85
N TYR A 4 -12.58 8.06 12.02
CA TYR A 4 -11.25 7.44 12.06
C TYR A 4 -10.74 7.04 10.67
N LEU A 5 -11.65 6.86 9.70
CA LEU A 5 -11.34 6.70 8.28
C LEU A 5 -11.70 7.97 7.51
N LYS A 6 -10.89 8.33 6.53
CA LYS A 6 -11.12 9.46 5.62
C LYS A 6 -11.13 9.00 4.16
N ASN A 7 -11.59 9.89 3.29
CA ASN A 7 -11.55 9.73 1.83
C ASN A 7 -12.39 8.58 1.24
N LEU A 8 -13.33 8.05 2.01
CA LEU A 8 -14.35 7.10 1.57
C LEU A 8 -15.72 7.55 2.06
N ASP A 9 -16.75 7.21 1.28
CA ASP A 9 -18.13 7.35 1.71
C ASP A 9 -18.46 6.29 2.76
N TYR A 10 -19.17 6.72 3.80
CA TYR A 10 -19.57 5.87 4.91
C TYR A 10 -20.92 5.20 4.60
N ALA A 11 -21.13 4.00 5.13
CA ALA A 11 -22.38 3.24 4.97
C ALA A 11 -22.77 2.96 3.50
N ALA A 12 -21.79 2.79 2.62
CA ALA A 12 -21.96 2.42 1.23
C ALA A 12 -21.07 1.22 0.87
N ALA A 13 -21.56 0.33 0.00
CA ALA A 13 -20.72 -0.70 -0.59
C ALA A 13 -19.88 -0.07 -1.71
N LEU A 14 -18.56 -0.02 -1.54
CA LEU A 14 -17.64 0.63 -2.47
C LEU A 14 -16.69 -0.40 -3.09
N PRO A 15 -16.54 -0.45 -4.42
CA PRO A 15 -15.48 -1.21 -5.06
C PRO A 15 -14.12 -0.55 -4.76
N LEU A 16 -13.29 -1.20 -3.94
CA LEU A 16 -12.08 -0.60 -3.38
C LEU A 16 -11.07 -0.15 -4.46
N ALA A 17 -10.91 -0.94 -5.52
CA ALA A 17 -10.04 -0.61 -6.66
C ALA A 17 -10.48 0.65 -7.43
N GLN A 18 -11.75 1.05 -7.33
CA GLN A 18 -12.26 2.28 -7.95
C GLN A 18 -12.15 3.50 -7.02
N GLN A 19 -11.65 3.32 -5.80
CA GLN A 19 -11.47 4.42 -4.86
C GLN A 19 -10.13 5.14 -5.07
N VAL A 20 -9.34 4.77 -6.07
CA VAL A 20 -8.14 5.49 -6.50
C VAL A 20 -7.99 5.29 -8.01
N ASP A 21 -7.62 6.34 -8.74
CA ASP A 21 -7.54 6.31 -10.19
C ASP A 21 -6.10 6.29 -10.67
N TYR A 22 -5.86 5.60 -11.78
CA TYR A 22 -4.61 5.77 -12.51
C TYR A 22 -4.57 7.16 -13.12
N LEU A 23 -3.43 7.84 -13.01
CA LEU A 23 -3.15 9.04 -13.78
C LEU A 23 -1.86 8.81 -14.58
N PRO A 24 -1.82 9.15 -15.88
CA PRO A 24 -0.66 8.92 -16.72
C PRO A 24 0.63 9.51 -16.12
N GLY A 25 1.68 8.70 -16.05
CA GLY A 25 3.02 9.06 -15.55
C GLY A 25 3.03 9.45 -14.07
N GLN A 26 2.15 8.88 -13.25
CA GLN A 26 2.01 9.25 -11.84
C GLN A 26 1.83 8.05 -10.91
N VAL A 27 2.33 8.26 -9.68
CA VAL A 27 2.00 7.48 -8.49
C VAL A 27 0.97 8.26 -7.67
N ILE A 28 -0.25 7.77 -7.60
CA ILE A 28 -1.33 8.38 -6.83
C ILE A 28 -1.56 7.59 -5.56
N SER A 29 -1.72 8.31 -4.44
CA SER A 29 -2.05 7.71 -3.16
C SER A 29 -3.28 8.35 -2.54
N LYS A 30 -4.07 7.53 -1.83
CA LYS A 30 -5.21 7.97 -1.04
C LYS A 30 -5.14 7.31 0.33
N THR A 31 -4.61 8.06 1.31
CA THR A 31 -4.55 7.60 2.71
C THR A 31 -5.93 7.58 3.32
N LEU A 32 -6.34 6.43 3.83
CA LEU A 32 -7.62 6.18 4.49
C LEU A 32 -7.53 6.37 6.00
N ALA A 33 -6.41 5.98 6.61
CA ALA A 33 -6.08 6.23 8.01
C ALA A 33 -4.58 6.21 8.22
N GLN A 34 -4.11 6.96 9.23
CA GLN A 34 -2.71 7.01 9.63
C GLN A 34 -2.64 7.46 11.09
N ASN A 35 -1.93 6.72 11.93
CA ASN A 35 -1.53 7.12 13.28
C ASN A 35 -0.17 6.47 13.64
N SER A 36 0.23 6.52 14.91
CA SER A 36 1.49 5.91 15.37
C SER A 36 1.50 4.38 15.34
N ALA A 37 0.33 3.73 15.36
CA ALA A 37 0.21 2.27 15.39
C ALA A 37 0.01 1.65 14.00
N PHE A 38 -0.65 2.34 13.07
CA PHE A 38 -0.88 1.82 11.73
C PHE A 38 -1.05 2.90 10.65
N GLY A 39 -0.82 2.48 9.40
CA GLY A 39 -1.16 3.22 8.19
C GLY A 39 -2.03 2.37 7.25
N LEU A 40 -2.98 3.02 6.58
CA LEU A 40 -3.87 2.40 5.61
C LEU A 40 -3.99 3.32 4.39
N THR A 41 -3.43 2.92 3.25
CA THR A 41 -3.34 3.77 2.05
C THR A 41 -3.63 2.97 0.79
N LEU A 42 -4.46 3.52 -0.10
CA LEU A 42 -4.61 3.01 -1.46
C LEU A 42 -3.58 3.66 -2.38
N PHE A 43 -3.03 2.88 -3.30
CA PHE A 43 -2.16 3.36 -4.36
C PHE A 43 -2.70 2.97 -5.74
N ALA A 44 -2.51 3.86 -6.70
CA ALA A 44 -2.58 3.59 -8.13
C ALA A 44 -1.27 4.05 -8.75
N ILE A 45 -0.55 3.13 -9.36
CA ILE A 45 0.79 3.32 -9.91
C ILE A 45 0.67 3.10 -11.40
N ASP A 46 0.93 4.13 -12.20
CA ASP A 46 0.89 3.99 -13.66
C ASP A 46 2.02 3.09 -14.17
N LYS A 47 1.84 2.54 -15.37
CA LYS A 47 2.83 1.68 -16.01
C LYS A 47 4.18 2.37 -16.13
N GLY A 48 5.22 1.71 -15.63
CA GLY A 48 6.60 2.17 -15.66
C GLY A 48 7.01 2.97 -14.42
N GLU A 49 6.06 3.39 -13.58
CA GLU A 49 6.32 4.11 -12.34
C GLU A 49 6.69 3.18 -11.19
N GLU A 50 7.29 3.76 -10.16
CA GLU A 50 7.73 3.03 -8.97
C GLU A 50 7.61 3.85 -7.68
N ILE A 51 7.53 3.12 -6.57
CA ILE A 51 7.85 3.61 -5.24
C ILE A 51 9.24 3.08 -4.93
N SER A 52 10.20 4.00 -4.85
CA SER A 52 11.62 3.67 -4.68
C SER A 52 11.89 2.92 -3.37
N ALA A 53 13.00 2.18 -3.38
CA ALA A 53 13.41 1.35 -2.27
C ALA A 53 13.57 2.13 -0.96
N HIS A 54 12.96 1.63 0.11
CA HIS A 54 13.09 2.18 1.46
C HIS A 54 12.89 1.08 2.52
N ARG A 55 13.08 1.42 3.80
CA ARG A 55 12.83 0.54 4.95
C ARG A 55 11.72 1.13 5.83
N SER A 56 10.84 0.28 6.31
CA SER A 56 9.82 0.62 7.32
C SER A 56 10.20 -0.01 8.67
N THR A 57 9.86 0.64 9.78
CA THR A 57 9.97 0.05 11.12
C THR A 57 8.81 -0.90 11.45
N GLY A 58 7.72 -0.86 10.68
CA GLY A 58 6.58 -1.75 10.79
C GLY A 58 6.48 -2.73 9.62
N ASP A 59 5.74 -3.82 9.83
CA ASP A 59 5.41 -4.77 8.76
C ASP A 59 4.41 -4.15 7.79
N ALA A 60 4.65 -4.34 6.49
CA ALA A 60 3.82 -3.77 5.43
C ALA A 60 3.14 -4.88 4.61
N LEU A 61 1.82 -4.99 4.71
CA LEU A 61 1.01 -5.87 3.88
C LEU A 61 0.54 -5.10 2.63
N VAL A 62 0.86 -5.66 1.47
CA VAL A 62 0.34 -5.22 0.16
C VAL A 62 -0.73 -6.22 -0.27
N ILE A 63 -1.90 -5.71 -0.64
CA ILE A 63 -2.97 -6.48 -1.30
C ILE A 63 -3.17 -5.88 -2.68
N ALA A 64 -2.94 -6.68 -3.72
CA ALA A 64 -3.14 -6.27 -5.10
C ALA A 64 -4.63 -6.20 -5.43
N LEU A 65 -5.07 -5.06 -5.96
CA LEU A 65 -6.48 -4.77 -6.24
C LEU A 65 -6.78 -4.78 -7.75
N ASP A 66 -5.80 -4.40 -8.57
CA ASP A 66 -5.94 -4.32 -10.02
C ASP A 66 -4.56 -4.35 -10.68
N GLY A 67 -4.48 -4.93 -11.88
CA GLY A 67 -3.26 -4.97 -12.68
C GLY A 67 -2.12 -5.82 -12.10
N THR A 68 -0.88 -5.45 -12.45
CA THR A 68 0.32 -6.26 -12.21
C THR A 68 1.44 -5.43 -11.57
N GLY A 69 1.85 -5.80 -10.35
CA GLY A 69 2.92 -5.14 -9.60
C GLY A 69 4.12 -6.06 -9.37
N GLU A 70 5.32 -5.50 -9.33
CA GLU A 70 6.56 -6.16 -8.91
C GLU A 70 6.98 -5.59 -7.55
N ILE A 71 7.01 -6.44 -6.52
CA ILE A 71 7.51 -6.10 -5.20
C ILE A 71 8.91 -6.66 -5.07
N THR A 72 9.89 -5.81 -4.78
CA THR A 72 11.25 -6.24 -4.45
C THR A 72 11.42 -6.19 -2.94
N ILE A 73 11.87 -7.28 -2.33
CA ILE A 73 12.20 -7.38 -0.90
C ILE A 73 13.64 -7.90 -0.81
N ASP A 74 14.52 -7.14 -0.16
CA ASP A 74 15.97 -7.32 -0.30
C ASP A 74 16.36 -7.33 -1.79
N ASP A 75 16.88 -8.45 -2.30
CA ASP A 75 17.26 -8.64 -3.70
C ASP A 75 16.29 -9.56 -4.48
N THR A 76 15.17 -9.96 -3.86
CA THR A 76 14.21 -10.90 -4.45
C THR A 76 12.98 -10.18 -4.99
N LYS A 77 12.60 -10.51 -6.23
CA LYS A 77 11.44 -9.95 -6.92
C LYS A 77 10.24 -10.89 -6.83
N HIS A 78 9.07 -10.31 -6.57
CA HIS A 78 7.80 -11.00 -6.46
C HIS A 78 6.76 -10.32 -7.34
N MET A 79 6.14 -11.07 -8.25
CA MET A 79 5.04 -10.57 -9.08
C MET A 79 3.71 -10.77 -8.36
N LEU A 80 2.90 -9.72 -8.30
CA LEU A 80 1.55 -9.72 -7.75
C LEU A 80 0.55 -9.37 -8.84
N HIS A 81 -0.57 -10.08 -8.84
CA HIS A 81 -1.76 -9.81 -9.64
C HIS A 81 -2.95 -9.55 -8.73
N ALA A 82 -4.03 -8.97 -9.27
CA ALA A 82 -5.24 -8.71 -8.49
C ALA A 82 -5.72 -9.96 -7.72
N GLY A 83 -5.91 -9.80 -6.40
CA GLY A 83 -6.25 -10.89 -5.48
C GLY A 83 -5.07 -11.47 -4.70
N ASP A 84 -3.83 -11.24 -5.15
CA ASP A 84 -2.63 -11.65 -4.42
C ASP A 84 -2.33 -10.69 -3.26
N CYS A 85 -1.56 -11.18 -2.28
CA CYS A 85 -0.98 -10.36 -1.24
C CYS A 85 0.44 -10.78 -0.87
N ILE A 86 1.22 -9.87 -0.30
CA ILE A 86 2.55 -10.13 0.23
C ILE A 86 2.81 -9.26 1.46
N VAL A 87 3.57 -9.80 2.41
CA VAL A 87 4.08 -9.04 3.55
C VAL A 87 5.54 -8.68 3.30
N MET A 88 5.85 -7.38 3.34
CA MET A 88 7.20 -6.84 3.36
C MET A 88 7.62 -6.66 4.83
N PRO A 89 8.59 -7.44 5.33
CA PRO A 89 8.94 -7.44 6.75
C PRO A 89 9.55 -6.12 7.22
N ALA A 90 9.29 -5.75 8.47
CA ALA A 90 9.91 -4.63 9.14
C ALA A 90 11.45 -4.69 9.06
N GLY A 91 12.08 -3.56 8.78
CA GLY A 91 13.52 -3.42 8.70
C GLY A 91 14.14 -3.91 7.38
N HIS A 92 13.43 -4.64 6.53
CA HIS A 92 13.93 -5.06 5.21
C HIS A 92 13.69 -3.98 4.15
N PRO A 93 14.65 -3.71 3.24
CA PRO A 93 14.44 -2.76 2.17
C PRO A 93 13.43 -3.35 1.17
N HIS A 94 12.51 -2.51 0.73
CA HIS A 94 11.51 -2.93 -0.25
C HIS A 94 11.14 -1.80 -1.20
N ALA A 95 10.77 -2.18 -2.42
CA ALA A 95 10.33 -1.30 -3.49
C ALA A 95 9.10 -1.87 -4.19
N VAL A 96 8.29 -1.00 -4.79
CA VAL A 96 7.12 -1.38 -5.60
C VAL A 96 7.30 -0.80 -6.99
N ARG A 97 7.22 -1.63 -8.03
CA ARG A 97 7.27 -1.20 -9.43
C ARG A 97 6.04 -1.70 -10.17
N ALA A 98 5.54 -0.89 -11.09
CA ALA A 98 4.38 -1.21 -11.91
C ALA A 98 4.82 -1.55 -13.36
N PRO A 99 5.16 -2.82 -13.69
CA PRO A 99 5.44 -3.20 -15.09
C PRO A 99 4.21 -3.04 -15.99
N GLU A 100 3.02 -3.12 -15.41
CA GLU A 100 1.73 -2.67 -15.93
C GLU A 100 1.09 -1.75 -14.89
N ALA A 101 0.04 -1.01 -15.25
CA ALA A 101 -0.67 -0.18 -14.28
C ALA A 101 -1.14 -1.07 -13.10
N PHE A 102 -0.91 -0.61 -11.87
CA PHE A 102 -1.09 -1.43 -10.67
C PHE A 102 -1.78 -0.66 -9.54
N LYS A 103 -2.84 -1.23 -8.96
CA LYS A 103 -3.45 -0.72 -7.73
C LYS A 103 -3.25 -1.68 -6.58
N MET A 104 -3.01 -1.12 -5.41
CA MET A 104 -2.87 -1.87 -4.19
C MET A 104 -3.48 -1.16 -2.98
N LEU A 105 -3.89 -1.95 -2.00
CA LEU A 105 -4.03 -1.50 -0.63
C LEU A 105 -2.75 -1.80 0.12
N LEU A 106 -2.16 -0.77 0.73
CA LEU A 106 -1.06 -0.88 1.67
C LEU A 106 -1.58 -0.74 3.10
N VAL A 107 -1.30 -1.74 3.91
CA VAL A 107 -1.46 -1.69 5.37
C VAL A 107 -0.07 -1.74 5.99
N VAL A 108 0.26 -0.80 6.86
CA VAL A 108 1.49 -0.87 7.66
C VAL A 108 1.10 -0.96 9.12
N VAL A 109 1.62 -1.95 9.84
CA VAL A 109 1.44 -2.10 11.28
C VAL A 109 2.77 -1.82 11.95
N PHE A 110 2.79 -0.78 12.78
CA PHE A 110 3.97 -0.40 13.53
C PHE A 110 4.01 -1.13 14.88
N PRO A 111 5.22 -1.41 15.40
CA PRO A 111 5.33 -1.90 16.77
C PRO A 111 4.63 -0.92 17.72
N PRO A 112 3.99 -1.42 18.79
CA PRO A 112 3.46 -0.55 19.82
C PRO A 112 4.57 0.37 20.33
N GLU A 113 4.23 1.62 20.65
CA GLU A 113 5.14 2.47 21.42
C GLU A 113 5.56 1.65 22.64
N SER A 114 6.88 1.48 22.81
CA SER A 114 7.42 0.72 23.93
C SER A 114 6.73 1.21 25.19
N ALA A 115 6.04 0.31 25.90
CA ALA A 115 5.72 0.55 27.29
C ALA A 115 7.07 0.81 27.94
N THR A 116 7.38 2.07 28.23
CA THR A 116 8.44 2.39 29.16
C THR A 116 8.00 1.73 30.46
N ASP A 117 8.69 0.65 30.83
CA ASP A 117 8.67 0.10 32.19
C ASP A 117 8.95 1.22 33.22
#